data_AF-A0A7C1KNU1-F1
#
_entry.id   AF-A0A7C1KNU1-F1
#
_cell.length_a   1.000
_cell.length_b   1.000
_cell.length_c   1.000
_cell.angle_alpha   90.00
_cell.angle_beta   90.00
_cell.angle_gamma   90.00
#
_symmetry.space_group_name_H-M   'P 1'
#
loop_
_entity.id
_entity.type
_entity.pdbx_description
1 polymer ?
#
loop_
_entity_poly.entity_id
_entity_poly.type
_entity_poly.pdbx_seq_one_letter_code
_entity_poly.pdbx_strand_id
1 'polypeptide(L)'
;MGRPVRTHTFNGRLYKIFVGALDGMCDTFKRERELVILADLDTRKGLITAVHESLHAENWAKKEADVERVGQEIGSFLWRLGYRKVE
;
A
#
# COMPACT_ATOMS: atom_id res chain seq x y z
N MET A 1 -10.99 -14.48 -10.50
CA MET A 1 -10.97 -13.26 -11.35
C MET A 1 -11.64 -12.11 -10.62
N GLY A 2 -11.04 -11.69 -9.51
CA GLY A 2 -11.37 -10.44 -8.86
C GLY A 2 -10.90 -9.27 -9.73
N ARG A 3 -11.73 -8.25 -9.93
CA ARG A 3 -11.27 -7.00 -10.56
C ARG A 3 -10.19 -6.38 -9.66
N PRO A 4 -9.04 -5.95 -10.19
CA PRO A 4 -8.06 -5.24 -9.38
C PRO A 4 -8.72 -4.01 -8.75
N VAL A 5 -8.50 -3.82 -7.44
CA VAL A 5 -8.95 -2.61 -6.73
C VAL A 5 -8.18 -1.43 -7.32
N ARG A 6 -8.89 -0.56 -8.03
CA ARG A 6 -8.30 0.61 -8.70
C ARG A 6 -8.24 1.85 -7.80
N THR A 7 -9.06 1.86 -6.74
CA THR A 7 -9.21 3.02 -5.86
C THR A 7 -9.61 2.61 -4.44
N HIS A 8 -9.24 3.40 -3.45
CA HIS A 8 -9.76 3.32 -2.08
C HIS A 8 -9.81 4.70 -1.42
N THR A 9 -10.65 4.86 -0.39
CA THR A 9 -10.76 6.12 0.36
C THR A 9 -10.08 5.97 1.72
N PHE A 10 -9.00 6.71 1.94
CA PHE A 10 -8.32 6.81 3.24
C PHE A 10 -8.55 8.19 3.82
N ASN A 11 -8.90 8.29 5.11
CA ASN A 11 -9.14 9.57 5.79
C ASN A 11 -10.01 10.59 5.00
N GLY A 12 -11.10 10.11 4.40
CA GLY A 12 -12.03 10.93 3.59
C GLY A 12 -11.50 11.36 2.21
N ARG A 13 -10.38 10.82 1.76
CA ARG A 13 -9.70 11.19 0.51
C ARG A 13 -9.62 9.99 -0.43
N LEU A 14 -10.07 10.15 -1.67
CA LEU A 14 -9.99 9.10 -2.68
C LEU A 14 -8.55 8.99 -3.22
N TYR A 15 -8.00 7.77 -3.20
CA TYR A 15 -6.71 7.41 -3.77
C TYR A 15 -6.90 6.48 -4.96
N LYS A 16 -6.14 6.70 -6.03
CA LYS A 16 -5.93 5.71 -7.10
C LYS A 16 -4.81 4.76 -6.67
N ILE A 17 -5.06 3.45 -6.74
CA ILE A 17 -4.10 2.43 -6.29
C ILE A 17 -3.40 1.84 -7.50
N PHE A 18 -2.07 1.94 -7.51
CA PHE A 18 -1.20 1.34 -8.49
C PHE A 18 -0.38 0.24 -7.83
N VAL A 19 -0.34 -0.94 -8.46
CA VAL A 19 0.41 -2.11 -7.99
C VAL A 19 1.26 -2.61 -9.14
N GLY A 20 2.57 -2.72 -8.96
CA GLY A 20 3.47 -3.26 -9.97
C GLY A 20 4.93 -2.88 -9.76
N ALA A 21 5.83 -3.46 -10.56
CA ALA A 21 7.23 -3.06 -10.59
C ALA A 21 7.37 -1.78 -11.41
N LEU A 22 7.89 -0.71 -10.81
CA LEU A 22 8.30 0.50 -11.54
C LEU A 22 9.77 0.38 -11.92
N ASP A 23 10.07 0.45 -13.21
CA ASP A 23 11.44 0.42 -13.75
C ASP A 23 12.04 1.84 -13.83
N GLY A 24 11.78 2.65 -12.79
CA GLY A 24 12.11 4.06 -12.68
C GLY A 24 10.90 5.00 -12.67
N MET A 25 11.01 6.11 -11.92
CA MET A 25 10.00 7.16 -11.85
C MET A 25 10.70 8.53 -11.87
N CYS A 26 10.65 9.22 -13.01
CA CYS A 26 11.11 10.61 -13.12
C CYS A 26 9.90 11.52 -12.92
N ASP A 27 9.75 11.96 -11.68
CA ASP A 27 8.76 12.94 -11.21
C ASP A 27 7.28 12.51 -11.21
N THR A 28 6.58 12.82 -10.12
CA THR A 28 5.12 12.78 -10.04
C THR A 28 4.60 14.08 -9.43
N PHE A 29 4.86 15.24 -10.04
CA PHE A 29 4.09 16.49 -9.82
C PHE A 29 2.61 16.37 -10.28
N LYS A 30 1.95 15.24 -10.01
CA LYS A 30 0.54 15.04 -10.35
C LYS A 30 -0.33 15.62 -9.24
N ARG A 31 -1.40 16.31 -9.65
CA ARG A 31 -2.47 16.81 -8.78
C ARG A 31 -3.30 15.70 -8.12
N GLU A 32 -3.12 14.46 -8.54
CA GLU A 32 -3.94 13.33 -8.12
C GLU A 32 -3.31 12.59 -6.94
N ARG A 33 -4.14 12.09 -6.03
CA ARG A 33 -3.70 11.27 -4.91
C ARG A 33 -3.53 9.83 -5.39
N GLU A 34 -2.29 9.42 -5.56
CA GLU A 34 -1.90 8.07 -5.96
C GLU A 34 -1.30 7.34 -4.74
N LEU A 35 -1.65 6.07 -4.57
CA LEU A 35 -1.01 5.14 -3.64
C LEU A 35 -0.33 4.07 -4.50
N VAL A 36 0.98 3.91 -4.33
CA VAL A 36 1.79 3.06 -5.20
C VAL A 36 2.41 1.93 -4.38
N ILE A 37 2.17 0.68 -4.78
CA ILE A 37 2.72 -0.50 -4.11
C ILE A 37 3.68 -1.20 -5.09
N LEU A 38 4.97 -1.09 -4.79
CA LEU A 38 6.06 -1.65 -5.62
C LEU A 38 6.48 -3.05 -5.16
N ALA A 39 5.49 -3.91 -4.95
CA ALA A 39 5.69 -5.29 -4.53
C ALA A 39 4.50 -6.16 -4.93
N ASP A 40 4.77 -7.44 -5.15
CA ASP A 40 3.74 -8.42 -5.48
C ASP A 40 2.87 -8.69 -4.26
N LEU A 41 1.57 -8.35 -4.36
CA LEU A 41 0.61 -8.40 -3.25
C LEU A 41 0.27 -9.81 -2.75
N ASP A 42 0.62 -10.84 -3.50
CA ASP A 42 0.52 -12.25 -3.09
C ASP A 42 1.70 -12.69 -2.21
N THR A 43 2.72 -11.83 -2.03
CA THR A 43 3.85 -12.07 -1.14
C THR A 43 3.69 -11.39 0.22
N ARG A 44 4.42 -11.89 1.23
CA ARG A 44 4.43 -11.29 2.57
C ARG A 44 4.90 -9.84 2.52
N LYS A 45 5.94 -9.59 1.73
CA LYS A 45 6.49 -8.26 1.52
C LYS A 45 5.44 -7.34 0.92
N GLY A 46 4.73 -7.77 -0.11
CA GLY A 46 3.67 -6.98 -0.73
C GLY A 46 2.52 -6.64 0.21
N LEU A 47 2.08 -7.59 1.05
CA LEU A 47 1.07 -7.29 2.08
C LEU A 47 1.57 -6.25 3.09
N ILE A 48 2.82 -6.38 3.55
CA ILE A 48 3.41 -5.41 4.48
C ILE A 48 3.52 -4.03 3.84
N THR A 49 4.02 -3.95 2.60
CA THR A 49 4.09 -2.71 1.84
C THR A 49 2.70 -2.10 1.65
N ALA A 50 1.67 -2.89 1.34
CA ALA A 50 0.31 -2.39 1.20
C ALA A 50 -0.21 -1.74 2.50
N VAL A 51 0.08 -2.33 3.66
CA VAL A 51 -0.27 -1.76 4.96
C VAL A 51 0.55 -0.49 5.24
N HIS A 52 1.85 -0.50 4.97
CA HIS A 52 2.74 0.66 5.10
C HIS A 52 2.20 1.86 4.32
N GLU A 53 1.90 1.70 3.03
CA GLU A 53 1.37 2.78 2.20
C GLU A 53 -0.03 3.25 2.65
N SER A 54 -0.86 2.33 3.13
CA SER A 54 -2.17 2.66 3.68
C SER A 54 -2.06 3.56 4.92
N LEU A 55 -1.04 3.35 5.76
CA LEU A 55 -0.79 4.19 6.94
C LEU A 55 -0.34 5.60 6.55
N HIS A 56 0.49 5.76 5.52
CA HIS A 56 0.81 7.08 4.95
C HIS A 56 -0.41 7.77 4.36
N ALA A 57 -1.29 7.02 3.69
CA ALA A 57 -2.53 7.58 3.13
C ALA A 57 -3.51 8.05 4.21
N GLU A 58 -3.60 7.32 5.34
CA GLU A 58 -4.39 7.72 6.50
C GLU A 58 -3.79 8.97 7.19
N ASN A 59 -2.48 9.00 7.41
CA ASN A 59 -1.81 10.13 8.05
C ASN A 59 -0.37 10.32 7.55
N TRP A 60 -0.23 11.17 6.53
CA TRP A 60 1.05 11.55 5.93
C TRP A 60 2.04 12.19 6.91
N ALA A 61 1.56 12.82 7.98
CA ALA A 61 2.43 13.49 8.95
C ALA A 61 3.09 12.53 9.95
N LYS A 62 2.76 11.23 9.90
CA LYS A 62 3.44 10.22 10.72
C LYS A 62 4.91 10.08 10.29
N LYS A 63 5.76 9.80 11.26
CA LYS A 63 7.18 9.54 11.01
C LYS A 63 7.34 8.20 10.31
N GLU A 64 8.23 8.16 9.34
CA GLU A 64 8.60 6.95 8.59
C GLU A 64 8.85 5.74 9.50
N ALA A 65 9.64 5.92 10.56
CA ALA A 65 9.97 4.83 11.49
C ALA A 65 8.73 4.25 12.21
N ASP A 66 7.72 5.08 12.50
CA ASP A 66 6.48 4.61 13.09
C ASP A 66 5.63 3.85 12.07
N VAL A 67 5.56 4.35 10.84
CA VAL A 67 4.84 3.71 9.73
C VAL A 67 5.46 2.34 9.41
N GLU A 68 6.78 2.28 9.30
CA GLU A 68 7.51 1.05 9.01
C GLU A 68 7.29 0.00 10.09
N ARG A 69 7.48 0.35 11.37
CA ARG A 69 7.27 -0.59 12.48
C ARG A 69 5.83 -1.09 12.53
N VAL A 70 4.85 -0.20 12.46
CA VAL A 70 3.42 -0.56 12.53
C VAL A 70 3.00 -1.37 11.31
N GLY A 71 3.46 -1.01 10.11
CA GLY A 71 3.21 -1.75 8.88
C GLY A 71 3.76 -3.16 8.93
N GLN A 72 5.00 -3.33 9.42
CA GLN A 72 5.63 -4.63 9.61
C GLN A 72 4.85 -5.51 10.61
N GLU A 73 4.46 -4.96 11.75
CA GLU A 73 3.72 -5.67 12.81
C GLU A 73 2.34 -6.12 12.32
N ILE A 74 1.54 -5.20 11.77
CA ILE A 74 0.19 -5.49 11.27
C ILE A 74 0.25 -6.42 10.06
N GLY A 75 1.10 -6.13 9.07
CA GLY A 75 1.23 -6.95 7.87
C GLY A 75 1.70 -8.37 8.19
N SER A 76 2.63 -8.54 9.13
CA SER A 76 3.06 -9.86 9.60
C SER A 76 1.94 -10.60 10.34
N PHE A 77 1.15 -9.90 11.15
CA PHE A 77 -0.02 -10.47 11.83
C PHE A 77 -1.06 -10.96 10.82
N LEU A 78 -1.47 -10.12 9.87
CA LEU A 78 -2.41 -10.50 8.80
C LEU A 78 -1.88 -11.66 7.96
N TRP A 79 -0.58 -11.67 7.68
CA TRP A 79 0.04 -12.77 6.96
C TRP A 79 -0.09 -14.10 7.74
N ARG A 80 0.12 -14.08 9.06
CA ARG A 80 -0.06 -15.25 9.93
C ARG A 80 -1.50 -15.73 10.00
N LEU A 81 -2.47 -14.83 9.89
CA LEU A 81 -3.90 -15.17 9.79
C LEU A 81 -4.30 -15.78 8.43
N GLY A 82 -3.40 -15.78 7.45
CA GLY A 82 -3.65 -16.35 6.12
C GLY A 82 -4.15 -15.36 5.08
N TYR A 83 -4.15 -14.04 5.35
CA TYR A 83 -4.53 -13.04 4.35
C TYR A 83 -3.52 -13.00 3.20
N ARG A 84 -3.99 -13.30 1.99
CA ARG A 84 -3.22 -13.25 0.74
C ARG A 84 -4.09 -12.62 -0.33
N LYS A 85 -3.49 -11.91 -1.28
CA LYS A 85 -4.18 -11.64 -2.54
C LYS A 85 -4.32 -12.97 -3.29
N VAL A 86 -5.54 -13.26 -3.72
CA VAL A 86 -5.89 -14.39 -4.60
C VAL A 86 -6.48 -13.83 -5.89
N GLU A 87 -6.25 -14.49 -7.03
CA GLU A 87 -6.62 -14.01 -8.38
C GLU A 87 -8.12 -14.10 -8.74
#